data_AF-A0A842WHY5-F1
#
_entry.id   AF-A0A842WHY5-F1
#
_cell.length_a   1.000
_cell.length_b   1.000
_cell.length_c   1.000
_cell.angle_alpha   90.00
_cell.angle_beta   90.00
_cell.angle_gamma   90.00
#
_symmetry.space_group_name_H-M   'P 1'
#
loop_
_entity.id
_entity.type
_entity.pdbx_description
1 polymer ?
#
loop_
_entity_poly.entity_id
_entity_poly.type
_entity_poly.pdbx_seq_one_letter_code
_entity_poly.pdbx_strand_id
1 'polypeptide(L)'
;MDDTMLKDLADEYGTPLYVYDGRIIQARCREFKDSFKELPVEVKCCYAVKANSNLAILALVRDEGFGADIVSAGELDAVLKAGFKPGDIVYTSNSKREEDLKAAVEAGVIITVGNKSEIETLKGVGGDKIAFRVNPDVNAKTHPKISTSLRGSKFGLHFENGIAFDSARKALEMGLKVTGIHCHIGSNVTDMSGFKEAAEKMLEFAATLKDDLDVELEFIDLGGGLGVRYNEEKVTTAGEFAEAYRNIITEGVEKLGYKPTFLFEPGRYVVAESGLLLAKVNSVKETPEKTFINVDAGFNDLLRPAMYDAYHGIRVLGKEGESRRYDVAGNLCESGDILGRDRMLPDVEAGDIIVIENSGAYGYSMSSNYNSMPLPAEVLVRDSKVDLIRERQDVQELYVRQKVPEDLL
;
A
#
# COMPACT_ATOMS: atom_id res chain seq x y z
N MET A 1 -11.47 -6.18 -18.47
CA MET A 1 -12.34 -5.14 -19.06
C MET A 1 -11.94 -5.00 -20.51
N ASP A 2 -12.88 -4.90 -21.44
CA ASP A 2 -12.55 -4.68 -22.86
C ASP A 2 -12.52 -3.18 -23.20
N ASP A 3 -11.99 -2.84 -24.38
CA ASP A 3 -11.78 -1.45 -24.78
C ASP A 3 -13.09 -0.69 -25.02
N THR A 4 -14.15 -1.39 -25.44
CA THR A 4 -15.49 -0.79 -25.60
C THR A 4 -16.02 -0.31 -24.25
N MET A 5 -15.97 -1.17 -23.23
CA MET A 5 -16.40 -0.83 -21.88
C MET A 5 -15.60 0.35 -21.32
N LEU A 6 -14.26 0.35 -21.48
CA LEU A 6 -13.43 1.45 -20.97
C LEU A 6 -13.75 2.78 -21.66
N LYS A 7 -14.10 2.75 -22.96
CA LYS A 7 -14.54 3.94 -23.68
C LYS A 7 -15.88 4.44 -23.15
N ASP A 8 -16.86 3.55 -22.99
CA ASP A 8 -18.18 3.90 -22.47
C ASP A 8 -18.08 4.51 -21.06
N LEU A 9 -17.21 3.98 -20.21
CA LEU A 9 -16.93 4.54 -18.88
C LEU A 9 -16.29 5.93 -18.96
N ALA A 10 -15.34 6.15 -19.87
CA ALA A 10 -14.72 7.46 -20.06
C ALA A 10 -15.74 8.50 -20.58
N ASP A 11 -16.67 8.09 -21.45
CA ASP A 11 -17.74 8.94 -21.97
C ASP A 11 -18.80 9.24 -20.88
N GLU A 12 -19.14 8.27 -20.03
CA GLU A 12 -20.16 8.42 -18.97
C GLU A 12 -19.67 9.21 -17.75
N TYR A 13 -18.46 8.90 -17.24
CA TYR A 13 -17.93 9.47 -15.99
C TYR A 13 -16.88 10.58 -16.22
N GLY A 14 -16.49 10.80 -17.48
CA GLY A 14 -15.45 11.75 -17.88
C GLY A 14 -14.04 11.31 -17.47
N THR A 15 -13.02 11.97 -18.02
CA THR A 15 -11.60 11.77 -17.67
C THR A 15 -11.03 12.97 -16.91
N PRO A 16 -9.96 12.80 -16.09
CA PRO A 16 -9.35 11.51 -15.72
C PRO A 16 -10.28 10.62 -14.89
N LEU A 17 -10.16 9.30 -15.05
CA LEU A 17 -11.01 8.30 -14.38
C LEU A 17 -10.19 7.11 -13.89
N TYR A 18 -10.31 6.78 -12.61
CA TYR A 18 -9.83 5.50 -12.09
C TYR A 18 -10.87 4.41 -12.31
N VAL A 19 -10.46 3.28 -12.90
CA VAL A 19 -11.32 2.11 -13.13
C VAL A 19 -10.66 0.88 -12.50
N TYR A 20 -11.39 0.19 -11.61
CA TYR A 20 -10.92 -0.98 -10.87
C TYR A 20 -11.65 -2.25 -11.29
N ASP A 21 -10.94 -3.33 -11.64
CA ASP A 21 -11.53 -4.67 -11.82
C ASP A 21 -11.58 -5.40 -10.47
N GLY A 22 -12.77 -5.49 -9.88
CA GLY A 22 -12.96 -6.12 -8.58
C GLY A 22 -12.65 -7.63 -8.59
N ARG A 23 -12.73 -8.30 -9.75
CA ARG A 23 -12.39 -9.73 -9.85
C ARG A 23 -10.90 -9.95 -9.69
N ILE A 24 -10.07 -9.02 -10.15
CA ILE A 24 -8.61 -9.08 -9.96
C ILE A 24 -8.29 -8.92 -8.47
N ILE A 25 -8.92 -7.97 -7.77
CA ILE A 25 -8.74 -7.78 -6.32
C ILE A 25 -9.07 -9.08 -5.57
N GLN A 26 -10.24 -9.66 -5.84
CA GLN A 26 -10.67 -10.90 -5.21
C GLN A 26 -9.74 -12.08 -5.53
N ALA A 27 -9.34 -12.22 -6.80
CA ALA A 27 -8.41 -13.27 -7.21
C ALA A 27 -7.05 -13.15 -6.51
N ARG A 28 -6.48 -11.93 -6.41
CA ARG A 28 -5.21 -11.69 -5.72
C ARG A 28 -5.32 -11.95 -4.22
N CYS A 29 -6.42 -11.58 -3.59
CA CYS A 29 -6.68 -11.93 -2.18
C CYS A 29 -6.69 -13.46 -1.97
N ARG A 30 -7.41 -14.21 -2.82
CA ARG A 30 -7.50 -15.68 -2.72
C ARG A 30 -6.16 -16.34 -3.00
N GLU A 31 -5.50 -15.97 -4.09
CA GLU A 31 -4.17 -16.49 -4.47
C GLU A 31 -3.15 -16.32 -3.34
N PHE A 32 -3.11 -15.13 -2.73
CA PHE A 32 -2.18 -14.86 -1.63
C PHE A 32 -2.46 -15.73 -0.42
N LYS A 33 -3.71 -15.76 0.09
CA LYS A 33 -4.09 -16.58 1.25
C LYS A 33 -3.85 -18.07 1.00
N ASP A 34 -4.26 -18.55 -0.17
CA ASP A 34 -4.21 -19.97 -0.51
C ASP A 34 -2.77 -20.47 -0.61
N SER A 35 -1.83 -19.60 -0.97
CA SER A 35 -0.40 -19.92 -1.01
C SER A 35 0.18 -20.32 0.35
N PHE A 36 -0.43 -19.86 1.45
CA PHE A 36 0.05 -20.14 2.82
C PHE A 36 -0.65 -21.30 3.53
N LYS A 37 -1.68 -21.93 2.91
CA LYS A 37 -2.47 -23.00 3.55
C LYS A 37 -1.66 -24.22 3.99
N GLU A 38 -0.55 -24.47 3.32
CA GLU A 38 0.32 -25.62 3.59
C GLU A 38 1.38 -25.34 4.67
N LEU A 39 1.39 -24.15 5.28
CA LEU A 39 2.26 -23.85 6.42
C LEU A 39 1.72 -24.49 7.70
N PRO A 40 2.58 -25.02 8.59
CA PRO A 40 2.15 -25.70 9.82
C PRO A 40 1.76 -24.74 10.97
N VAL A 41 1.28 -23.54 10.62
CA VAL A 41 0.95 -22.41 11.51
C VAL A 41 -0.29 -21.68 10.98
N GLU A 42 -0.95 -20.92 11.86
CA GLU A 42 -2.02 -20.03 11.42
C GLU A 42 -1.42 -18.82 10.68
N VAL A 43 -2.01 -18.44 9.55
CA VAL A 43 -1.62 -17.27 8.77
C VAL A 43 -2.80 -16.32 8.61
N LYS A 44 -2.57 -15.05 8.89
CA LYS A 44 -3.54 -13.97 8.72
C LYS A 44 -2.99 -12.94 7.75
N CYS A 45 -3.77 -12.59 6.74
CA CYS A 45 -3.40 -11.55 5.78
C CYS A 45 -4.09 -10.24 6.17
N CYS A 46 -3.32 -9.17 6.34
CA CYS A 46 -3.81 -7.84 6.67
C CYS A 46 -3.58 -6.90 5.48
N TYR A 47 -4.63 -6.36 4.87
CA TYR A 47 -4.46 -5.50 3.71
C TYR A 47 -3.83 -4.17 4.12
N ALA A 48 -2.71 -3.78 3.50
CA ALA A 48 -2.06 -2.50 3.76
C ALA A 48 -2.87 -1.36 3.12
N VAL A 49 -3.70 -0.70 3.93
CA VAL A 49 -4.73 0.27 3.52
C VAL A 49 -4.15 1.46 2.76
N LYS A 50 -2.92 1.86 3.10
CA LYS A 50 -2.12 2.88 2.40
C LYS A 50 -2.03 2.69 0.88
N ALA A 51 -2.19 1.46 0.38
CA ALA A 51 -2.23 1.18 -1.05
C ALA A 51 -3.49 1.75 -1.72
N ASN A 52 -4.66 1.55 -1.12
CA ASN A 52 -5.93 2.16 -1.53
C ASN A 52 -6.98 2.07 -0.40
N SER A 53 -7.45 3.22 0.08
CA SER A 53 -8.40 3.32 1.21
C SER A 53 -9.85 3.56 0.78
N ASN A 54 -10.20 3.39 -0.50
CA ASN A 54 -11.59 3.49 -0.95
C ASN A 54 -12.47 2.45 -0.24
N LEU A 55 -13.61 2.90 0.32
CA LEU A 55 -14.49 2.07 1.14
C LEU A 55 -15.03 0.82 0.41
N ALA A 56 -15.29 0.91 -0.90
CA ALA A 56 -15.77 -0.23 -1.69
C ALA A 56 -14.67 -1.27 -1.90
N ILE A 57 -13.43 -0.82 -2.14
CA ILE A 57 -12.26 -1.72 -2.26
C ILE A 57 -11.98 -2.38 -0.90
N LEU A 58 -12.01 -1.61 0.18
CA LEU A 58 -11.88 -2.13 1.55
C LEU A 58 -12.94 -3.19 1.86
N ALA A 59 -14.20 -2.95 1.49
CA ALA A 59 -15.28 -3.92 1.66
C ALA A 59 -15.04 -5.22 0.88
N LEU A 60 -14.56 -5.15 -0.38
CA LEU A 60 -14.21 -6.34 -1.15
C LEU A 60 -13.10 -7.16 -0.47
N VAL A 61 -12.05 -6.49 -0.01
CA VAL A 61 -10.91 -7.15 0.62
C VAL A 61 -11.30 -7.79 1.96
N ARG A 62 -12.14 -7.10 2.75
CA ARG A 62 -12.76 -7.67 3.97
C ARG A 62 -13.59 -8.91 3.67
N ASP A 63 -14.40 -8.89 2.62
CA ASP A 63 -15.26 -10.02 2.25
C ASP A 63 -14.43 -11.24 1.79
N GLU A 64 -13.21 -11.01 1.31
CA GLU A 64 -12.20 -12.05 1.11
C GLU A 64 -11.48 -12.45 2.41
N GLY A 65 -11.93 -12.03 3.59
CA GLY A 65 -11.42 -12.48 4.89
C GLY A 65 -10.07 -11.90 5.31
N PHE A 66 -9.65 -10.78 4.72
CA PHE A 66 -8.46 -10.06 5.17
C PHE A 66 -8.75 -9.22 6.43
N GLY A 67 -7.73 -9.10 7.28
CA GLY A 67 -7.63 -7.99 8.23
C GLY A 67 -7.16 -6.70 7.56
N ALA A 68 -6.78 -5.69 8.35
CA ALA A 68 -6.26 -4.43 7.83
C ALA A 68 -4.97 -3.99 8.54
N ASP A 69 -3.97 -3.56 7.77
CA ASP A 69 -2.82 -2.79 8.25
C ASP A 69 -3.08 -1.30 7.98
N ILE A 70 -3.22 -0.54 9.07
CA ILE A 70 -3.45 0.90 9.06
C ILE A 70 -2.22 1.66 9.56
N VAL A 71 -2.06 2.90 9.07
CA VAL A 71 -0.98 3.81 9.44
C VAL A 71 -1.48 5.19 9.91
N SER A 72 -2.79 5.40 10.02
CA SER A 72 -3.37 6.63 10.57
C SER A 72 -4.76 6.44 11.19
N ALA A 73 -5.21 7.40 12.00
CA ALA A 73 -6.58 7.45 12.49
C ALA A 73 -7.63 7.62 11.38
N GLY A 74 -7.27 8.28 10.27
CA GLY A 74 -8.16 8.36 9.10
C GLY A 74 -8.39 7.00 8.44
N GLU A 75 -7.35 6.17 8.39
CA GLU A 75 -7.48 4.79 7.91
C GLU A 75 -8.23 3.91 8.91
N LEU A 76 -8.05 4.11 10.23
CA LEU A 76 -8.88 3.45 11.25
C LEU A 76 -10.37 3.70 11.00
N ASP A 77 -10.75 4.96 10.82
CA ASP A 77 -12.14 5.33 10.52
C ASP A 77 -12.63 4.71 9.20
N ALA A 78 -11.80 4.71 8.16
CA ALA A 78 -12.14 4.10 6.87
C ALA A 78 -12.40 2.59 6.98
N VAL A 79 -11.55 1.83 7.66
CA VAL A 79 -11.73 0.38 7.80
C VAL A 79 -12.91 0.02 8.70
N LEU A 80 -13.16 0.80 9.77
CA LEU A 80 -14.34 0.58 10.61
C LEU A 80 -15.64 0.87 9.83
N LYS A 81 -15.67 1.93 9.02
CA LYS A 81 -16.80 2.21 8.09
C LYS A 81 -16.97 1.13 7.04
N ALA A 82 -15.86 0.58 6.55
CA ALA A 82 -15.85 -0.57 5.67
C ALA A 82 -16.12 -1.89 6.42
N GLY A 83 -16.50 -1.88 7.71
CA GLY A 83 -16.98 -3.03 8.48
C GLY A 83 -15.92 -4.04 8.91
N PHE A 84 -14.64 -3.65 8.95
CA PHE A 84 -13.60 -4.49 9.55
C PHE A 84 -13.83 -4.62 11.06
N LYS A 85 -13.50 -5.78 11.62
CA LYS A 85 -13.56 -6.00 13.07
C LYS A 85 -12.29 -5.44 13.73
N PRO A 86 -12.37 -4.74 14.87
CA PRO A 86 -11.18 -4.15 15.49
C PRO A 86 -10.04 -5.11 15.79
N GLY A 87 -10.34 -6.34 16.24
CA GLY A 87 -9.33 -7.38 16.49
C GLY A 87 -8.63 -7.91 15.23
N ASP A 88 -9.08 -7.53 14.04
CA ASP A 88 -8.48 -7.85 12.75
C ASP A 88 -7.64 -6.69 12.18
N ILE A 89 -7.45 -5.62 12.95
CA ILE A 89 -6.74 -4.42 12.52
C ILE A 89 -5.40 -4.31 13.28
N VAL A 90 -4.32 -4.11 12.53
CA VAL A 90 -2.98 -3.78 13.05
C VAL A 90 -2.63 -2.33 12.72
N TYR A 91 -2.09 -1.59 13.70
CA TYR A 91 -1.67 -0.20 13.54
C TYR A 91 -0.13 -0.08 13.57
N THR A 92 0.47 0.16 12.40
CA THR A 92 1.93 0.03 12.18
C THR A 92 2.71 1.33 11.97
N SER A 93 2.06 2.48 12.16
CA SER A 93 2.69 3.80 11.99
C SER A 93 3.88 4.03 12.94
N ASN A 94 4.83 4.85 12.51
CA ASN A 94 6.06 5.15 13.28
C ASN A 94 5.92 6.34 14.24
N SER A 95 4.86 7.14 14.10
CA SER A 95 4.68 8.38 14.85
C SER A 95 3.20 8.62 15.10
N LYS A 96 2.62 7.86 16.03
CA LYS A 96 1.21 8.00 16.40
C LYS A 96 1.06 9.16 17.37
N ARG A 97 0.01 9.98 17.19
CA ARG A 97 -0.35 11.00 18.18
C ARG A 97 -1.00 10.32 19.39
N GLU A 98 -0.96 10.96 20.54
CA GLU A 98 -1.63 10.46 21.75
C GLU A 98 -3.13 10.22 21.50
N GLU A 99 -3.79 11.15 20.80
CA GLU A 99 -5.20 11.02 20.40
C GLU A 99 -5.45 9.81 19.49
N ASP A 100 -4.52 9.51 18.56
CA ASP A 100 -4.62 8.35 17.67
C ASP A 100 -4.43 7.04 18.45
N LEU A 101 -3.50 7.01 19.41
CA LEU A 101 -3.29 5.88 20.30
C LEU A 101 -4.51 5.63 21.19
N LYS A 102 -5.09 6.68 21.76
CA LYS A 102 -6.30 6.58 22.57
C LYS A 102 -7.45 5.99 21.76
N ALA A 103 -7.71 6.52 20.56
CA ALA A 103 -8.75 6.00 19.69
C ALA A 103 -8.51 4.53 19.31
N ALA A 104 -7.25 4.15 19.05
CA ALA A 104 -6.87 2.78 18.74
C ALA A 104 -7.10 1.82 19.93
N VAL A 105 -6.74 2.24 21.16
CA VAL A 105 -6.99 1.47 22.38
C VAL A 105 -8.49 1.31 22.62
N GLU A 106 -9.27 2.40 22.50
CA GLU A 106 -10.73 2.38 22.66
C GLU A 106 -11.42 1.47 21.63
N ALA A 107 -10.92 1.45 20.40
CA ALA A 107 -11.42 0.56 19.36
C ALA A 107 -11.05 -0.92 19.60
N GLY A 108 -9.94 -1.18 20.31
CA GLY A 108 -9.43 -2.53 20.54
C GLY A 108 -8.63 -3.10 19.36
N VAL A 109 -7.86 -2.26 18.67
CA VAL A 109 -6.96 -2.69 17.58
C VAL A 109 -5.60 -3.15 18.12
N ILE A 110 -4.87 -3.94 17.33
CA ILE A 110 -3.50 -4.36 17.66
C ILE A 110 -2.56 -3.18 17.38
N ILE A 111 -1.84 -2.71 18.40
CA ILE A 111 -0.96 -1.55 18.29
C ILE A 111 0.49 -2.01 18.31
N THR A 112 1.20 -1.76 17.21
CA THR A 112 2.67 -1.90 17.19
C THR A 112 3.31 -0.56 17.56
N VAL A 113 4.38 -0.55 18.33
CA VAL A 113 5.16 0.67 18.60
C VAL A 113 6.54 0.58 17.96
N GLY A 114 7.02 1.71 17.44
CA GLY A 114 8.32 1.78 16.75
C GLY A 114 9.41 2.50 17.54
N ASN A 115 9.09 3.04 18.72
CA ASN A 115 10.01 3.85 19.53
C ASN A 115 9.68 3.76 21.02
N LYS A 116 10.65 4.09 21.88
CA LYS A 116 10.51 3.97 23.35
C LYS A 116 9.47 4.93 23.96
N SER A 117 9.27 6.12 23.38
CA SER A 117 8.29 7.10 23.86
C SER A 117 6.85 6.61 23.70
N GLU A 118 6.54 5.92 22.59
CA GLU A 118 5.20 5.38 22.35
C GLU A 118 4.77 4.34 23.41
N ILE A 119 5.71 3.67 24.09
CA ILE A 119 5.40 2.72 25.16
C ILE A 119 4.74 3.43 26.35
N GLU A 120 5.32 4.56 26.77
CA GLU A 120 4.79 5.36 27.87
C GLU A 120 3.46 6.01 27.50
N THR A 121 3.37 6.57 26.28
CA THR A 121 2.12 7.14 25.78
C THR A 121 1.01 6.09 25.71
N LEU A 122 1.29 4.91 25.16
CA LEU A 122 0.32 3.81 25.07
C LEU A 122 -0.19 3.40 26.46
N LYS A 123 0.71 3.26 27.44
CA LYS A 123 0.32 2.97 28.82
C LYS A 123 -0.53 4.09 29.42
N GLY A 124 -0.14 5.35 29.19
CA GLY A 124 -0.81 6.54 29.70
C GLY A 124 -2.26 6.69 29.21
N VAL A 125 -2.52 6.29 27.96
CA VAL A 125 -3.89 6.30 27.39
C VAL A 125 -4.70 5.04 27.72
N GLY A 126 -4.19 4.16 28.58
CA GLY A 126 -4.91 2.98 29.07
C GLY A 126 -4.68 1.69 28.29
N GLY A 127 -3.67 1.64 27.40
CA GLY A 127 -3.28 0.41 26.73
C GLY A 127 -2.72 -0.63 27.71
N ASP A 128 -3.10 -1.89 27.50
CA ASP A 128 -2.67 -3.05 28.28
C ASP A 128 -1.84 -4.05 27.45
N LYS A 129 -2.00 -4.04 26.13
CA LYS A 129 -1.28 -4.88 25.16
C LYS A 129 -0.43 -4.03 24.23
N ILE A 130 0.73 -4.56 23.87
CA ILE A 130 1.69 -3.90 22.98
C ILE A 130 2.32 -4.92 22.04
N ALA A 131 2.57 -4.49 20.80
CA ALA A 131 3.44 -5.18 19.88
C ALA A 131 4.59 -4.25 19.47
N PHE A 132 5.69 -4.80 18.95
CA PHE A 132 6.86 -4.00 18.57
C PHE A 132 7.12 -4.07 17.08
N ARG A 133 7.21 -2.91 16.44
CA ARG A 133 7.81 -2.82 15.10
C ARG A 133 9.32 -2.81 15.26
N VAL A 134 9.96 -3.86 14.75
CA VAL A 134 11.39 -4.11 14.85
C VAL A 134 12.04 -3.84 13.51
N ASN A 135 13.24 -3.27 13.54
CA ASN A 135 14.07 -3.05 12.36
C ASN A 135 15.14 -4.15 12.28
N PRO A 136 15.01 -5.07 11.29
CA PRO A 136 15.90 -6.21 11.17
C PRO A 136 17.27 -5.90 10.56
N ASP A 137 17.53 -4.65 10.16
CA ASP A 137 18.72 -4.25 9.40
C ASP A 137 18.95 -5.15 8.17
N VAL A 138 17.96 -5.22 7.29
CA VAL A 138 17.96 -6.05 6.08
C VAL A 138 17.84 -5.15 4.86
N ASN A 139 18.63 -5.39 3.82
CA ASN A 139 18.53 -4.66 2.57
C ASN A 139 17.65 -5.41 1.56
N ALA A 140 16.42 -4.93 1.35
CA ALA A 140 15.48 -5.51 0.40
C ALA A 140 15.76 -5.17 -1.09
N LYS A 141 16.88 -4.49 -1.40
CA LYS A 141 17.31 -4.08 -2.75
C LYS A 141 16.19 -3.41 -3.58
N THR A 142 15.37 -2.60 -2.94
CA THR A 142 14.31 -1.80 -3.58
C THR A 142 14.73 -0.33 -3.70
N HIS A 143 13.87 0.50 -4.30
CA HIS A 143 14.14 1.92 -4.46
C HIS A 143 14.40 2.60 -3.09
N PRO A 144 15.42 3.47 -2.94
CA PRO A 144 15.85 4.00 -1.64
C PRO A 144 14.74 4.67 -0.83
N LYS A 145 13.83 5.40 -1.49
CA LYS A 145 12.69 6.10 -0.85
C LYS A 145 11.62 5.16 -0.26
N ILE A 146 11.65 3.86 -0.58
CA ILE A 146 10.68 2.84 -0.12
C ILE A 146 11.35 1.65 0.56
N SER A 147 12.62 1.79 0.94
CA SER A 147 13.35 0.84 1.79
C SER A 147 13.15 1.23 3.25
N THR A 148 12.67 0.31 4.08
CA THR A 148 12.21 0.62 5.45
C THR A 148 13.00 -0.08 6.56
N SER A 149 13.93 -0.97 6.22
CA SER A 149 14.70 -1.79 7.18
C SER A 149 16.21 -1.57 7.13
N LEU A 150 16.70 -0.49 6.51
CA LEU A 150 18.13 -0.14 6.60
C LEU A 150 18.44 0.54 7.94
N ARG A 151 19.70 0.50 8.39
CA ARG A 151 20.16 1.21 9.62
C ARG A 151 19.74 2.68 9.73
N GLY A 152 19.74 3.40 8.61
CA GLY A 152 19.36 4.82 8.57
C GLY A 152 17.84 5.05 8.54
N SER A 153 17.04 4.00 8.61
CA SER A 153 15.58 4.09 8.54
C SER A 153 15.00 4.71 9.81
N LYS A 154 13.98 5.56 9.65
CA LYS A 154 13.20 6.10 10.77
C LYS A 154 12.25 5.09 11.41
N PHE A 155 12.18 3.87 10.87
CA PHE A 155 11.17 2.88 11.24
C PHE A 155 11.73 1.82 12.17
N GLY A 156 10.97 1.54 13.23
CA GLY A 156 11.14 0.40 14.11
C GLY A 156 12.28 0.55 15.13
N LEU A 157 12.22 -0.31 16.15
CA LEU A 157 13.27 -0.48 17.14
C LEU A 157 14.35 -1.38 16.55
N HIS A 158 15.59 -0.90 16.47
CA HIS A 158 16.69 -1.68 15.90
C HIS A 158 17.06 -2.89 16.77
N PHE A 159 17.40 -4.01 16.13
CA PHE A 159 18.03 -5.14 16.81
C PHE A 159 19.39 -4.76 17.41
N GLU A 160 20.16 -3.96 16.68
CA GLU A 160 21.48 -3.54 17.12
C GLU A 160 21.42 -2.79 18.46
N ASN A 161 22.44 -3.03 19.28
CA ASN A 161 22.59 -2.43 20.61
C ASN A 161 21.45 -2.76 21.60
N GLY A 162 20.64 -3.80 21.33
CA GLY A 162 19.61 -4.28 22.24
C GLY A 162 18.39 -3.36 22.38
N ILE A 163 18.21 -2.36 21.49
CA ILE A 163 17.14 -1.36 21.63
C ILE A 163 15.76 -2.01 21.63
N ALA A 164 15.49 -2.96 20.72
CA ALA A 164 14.24 -3.69 20.67
C ALA A 164 14.01 -4.53 21.95
N PHE A 165 15.03 -5.26 22.41
CA PHE A 165 14.97 -6.08 23.62
C PHE A 165 14.70 -5.24 24.88
N ASP A 166 15.46 -4.15 25.08
CA ASP A 166 15.27 -3.23 26.19
C ASP A 166 13.87 -2.60 26.21
N SER A 167 13.30 -2.36 25.03
CA SER A 167 11.96 -1.82 24.89
C SER A 167 10.90 -2.84 25.31
N ALA A 168 11.07 -4.11 24.95
CA ALA A 168 10.21 -5.20 25.41
C ALA A 168 10.30 -5.38 26.93
N ARG A 169 11.52 -5.42 27.49
CA ARG A 169 11.75 -5.48 28.94
C ARG A 169 11.07 -4.31 29.67
N LYS A 170 11.26 -3.08 29.19
CA LYS A 170 10.61 -1.89 29.77
C LYS A 170 9.08 -1.99 29.74
N ALA A 171 8.50 -2.50 28.66
CA ALA A 171 7.05 -2.66 28.58
C ALA A 171 6.52 -3.67 29.62
N LEU A 172 7.24 -4.77 29.84
CA LEU A 172 6.91 -5.74 30.91
C LEU A 172 7.03 -5.11 32.30
N GLU A 173 8.09 -4.34 32.57
CA GLU A 173 8.26 -3.59 33.83
C GLU A 173 7.11 -2.61 34.09
N MET A 174 6.50 -2.06 33.02
CA MET A 174 5.33 -1.19 33.08
C MET A 174 3.99 -1.95 33.15
N GLY A 175 4.02 -3.28 33.23
CA GLY A 175 2.84 -4.13 33.28
C GLY A 175 2.03 -4.12 31.98
N LEU A 176 2.68 -3.99 30.82
CA LEU A 176 2.08 -4.23 29.51
C LEU A 176 2.30 -5.68 29.10
N LYS A 177 1.32 -6.28 28.43
CA LYS A 177 1.45 -7.59 27.79
C LYS A 177 2.07 -7.42 26.40
N VAL A 178 3.26 -7.98 26.20
CA VAL A 178 3.89 -8.05 24.87
C VAL A 178 3.21 -9.17 24.08
N THR A 179 2.58 -8.82 22.95
CA THR A 179 1.70 -9.73 22.18
C THR A 179 2.28 -10.12 20.83
N GLY A 180 3.15 -9.30 20.25
CA GLY A 180 3.71 -9.62 18.95
C GLY A 180 4.86 -8.72 18.53
N ILE A 181 5.47 -9.10 17.42
CA ILE A 181 6.52 -8.34 16.76
C ILE A 181 6.15 -8.16 15.29
N HIS A 182 6.58 -7.06 14.70
CA HIS A 182 6.33 -6.67 13.32
C HIS A 182 7.63 -6.27 12.66
N CYS A 183 7.81 -6.59 11.39
CA CYS A 183 8.81 -5.96 10.55
C CYS A 183 8.25 -5.64 9.17
N HIS A 184 8.88 -4.69 8.49
CA HIS A 184 8.60 -4.43 7.08
C HIS A 184 9.89 -3.97 6.41
N ILE A 185 10.30 -4.66 5.35
CA ILE A 185 11.63 -4.47 4.74
C ILE A 185 11.64 -3.56 3.51
N GLY A 186 10.47 -3.33 2.90
CA GLY A 186 10.33 -2.38 1.81
C GLY A 186 9.16 -2.70 0.89
N SER A 187 9.00 -1.92 -0.18
CA SER A 187 7.93 -2.07 -1.15
C SER A 187 8.45 -2.50 -2.52
N ASN A 188 7.64 -3.24 -3.28
CA ASN A 188 7.96 -3.75 -4.61
C ASN A 188 9.25 -4.58 -4.67
N VAL A 189 9.45 -5.43 -3.67
CA VAL A 189 10.60 -6.31 -3.54
C VAL A 189 10.41 -7.51 -4.46
N THR A 190 11.40 -7.75 -5.33
CA THR A 190 11.42 -8.88 -6.29
C THR A 190 12.50 -9.92 -5.97
N ASP A 191 13.37 -9.62 -4.99
CA ASP A 191 14.42 -10.53 -4.51
C ASP A 191 14.00 -11.14 -3.16
N MET A 192 13.90 -12.47 -3.12
CA MET A 192 13.46 -13.21 -1.93
C MET A 192 14.49 -13.30 -0.81
N SER A 193 15.77 -12.99 -1.07
CA SER A 193 16.82 -13.11 -0.05
C SER A 193 16.55 -12.22 1.18
N GLY A 194 16.12 -10.98 0.98
CA GLY A 194 15.80 -10.07 2.08
C GLY A 194 14.59 -10.53 2.91
N PHE A 195 13.59 -11.13 2.28
CA PHE A 195 12.42 -11.68 3.00
C PHE A 195 12.81 -12.84 3.91
N LYS A 196 13.68 -13.74 3.43
CA LYS A 196 14.18 -14.88 4.20
C LYS A 196 15.01 -14.42 5.40
N GLU A 197 15.99 -13.55 5.15
CA GLU A 197 16.87 -13.00 6.19
C GLU A 197 16.06 -12.28 7.29
N ALA A 198 15.03 -11.53 6.90
CA ALA A 198 14.16 -10.84 7.86
C ALA A 198 13.36 -11.83 8.72
N ALA A 199 12.78 -12.87 8.13
CA ALA A 199 12.06 -13.89 8.91
C ALA A 199 12.97 -14.65 9.88
N GLU A 200 14.17 -15.03 9.45
CA GLU A 200 15.17 -15.67 10.32
C GLU A 200 15.47 -14.79 11.53
N LYS A 201 15.81 -13.51 11.32
CA LYS A 201 16.09 -12.56 12.40
C LYS A 201 14.90 -12.31 13.33
N MET A 202 13.68 -12.28 12.79
CA MET A 202 12.46 -12.09 13.59
C MET A 202 12.17 -13.31 14.46
N LEU A 203 12.40 -14.53 13.95
CA LEU A 203 12.27 -15.77 14.72
C LEU A 203 13.35 -15.89 15.80
N GLU A 204 14.60 -15.52 15.49
CA GLU A 204 15.69 -15.44 16.46
C GLU A 204 15.32 -14.48 17.60
N PHE A 205 14.77 -13.32 17.29
CA PHE A 205 14.33 -12.38 18.31
C PHE A 205 13.15 -12.89 19.13
N ALA A 206 12.18 -13.56 18.51
CA ALA A 206 11.10 -14.21 19.23
C ALA A 206 11.63 -15.27 20.22
N ALA A 207 12.70 -16.00 19.86
CA ALA A 207 13.37 -16.93 20.75
C ALA A 207 14.06 -16.20 21.91
N THR A 208 14.77 -15.09 21.63
CA THR A 208 15.37 -14.25 22.70
C THR A 208 14.33 -13.72 23.67
N LEU A 209 13.17 -13.25 23.19
CA LEU A 209 12.08 -12.79 24.06
C LEU A 209 11.52 -13.92 24.93
N LYS A 210 11.43 -15.15 24.38
CA LYS A 210 11.01 -16.32 25.14
C LYS A 210 12.02 -16.69 26.22
N ASP A 211 13.27 -16.91 25.83
CA ASP A 211 14.29 -17.47 26.70
C ASP A 211 14.70 -16.52 27.83
N ASP A 212 14.78 -15.21 27.53
CA ASP A 212 15.31 -14.23 28.48
C ASP A 212 14.22 -13.46 29.24
N LEU A 213 12.99 -13.36 28.70
CA LEU A 213 11.88 -12.59 29.29
C LEU A 213 10.61 -13.40 29.55
N ASP A 214 10.60 -14.71 29.26
CA ASP A 214 9.43 -15.59 29.39
C ASP A 214 8.19 -15.09 28.60
N VAL A 215 8.45 -14.54 27.41
CA VAL A 215 7.40 -14.02 26.51
C VAL A 215 7.14 -15.00 25.36
N GLU A 216 5.96 -15.60 25.35
CA GLU A 216 5.40 -16.27 24.18
C GLU A 216 4.53 -15.30 23.38
N LEU A 217 4.91 -15.03 22.13
CA LEU A 217 4.19 -14.09 21.27
C LEU A 217 2.90 -14.72 20.73
N GLU A 218 1.84 -13.91 20.68
CA GLU A 218 0.58 -14.28 20.00
C GLU A 218 0.77 -14.25 18.49
N PHE A 219 1.61 -13.35 17.97
CA PHE A 219 1.85 -13.23 16.54
C PHE A 219 3.26 -12.72 16.15
N ILE A 220 3.67 -13.06 14.93
CA ILE A 220 4.85 -12.51 14.24
C ILE A 220 4.38 -11.97 12.88
N ASP A 221 4.48 -10.66 12.70
CA ASP A 221 4.11 -9.98 11.45
C ASP A 221 5.35 -9.72 10.60
N LEU A 222 5.38 -10.32 9.41
CA LEU A 222 6.47 -10.23 8.45
C LEU A 222 6.23 -9.13 7.40
N GLY A 223 5.15 -8.36 7.56
CA GLY A 223 4.83 -7.19 6.78
C GLY A 223 4.46 -7.50 5.34
N GLY A 224 4.43 -6.43 4.53
CA GLY A 224 4.17 -6.51 3.10
C GLY A 224 5.44 -6.44 2.26
N GLY A 225 5.26 -6.13 0.99
CA GLY A 225 6.35 -5.72 0.10
C GLY A 225 6.47 -6.51 -1.19
N LEU A 226 5.76 -7.64 -1.31
CA LEU A 226 5.75 -8.46 -2.52
C LEU A 226 5.46 -7.59 -3.75
N GLY A 227 6.36 -7.64 -4.72
CA GLY A 227 6.28 -6.87 -5.95
C GLY A 227 5.20 -7.36 -6.91
N VAL A 228 4.81 -6.46 -7.82
CA VAL A 228 3.99 -6.76 -8.99
C VAL A 228 4.74 -6.28 -10.23
N ARG A 229 4.35 -6.81 -11.39
CA ARG A 229 5.02 -6.46 -12.64
C ARG A 229 4.49 -5.13 -13.16
N TYR A 230 5.34 -4.12 -13.28
CA TYR A 230 5.02 -2.86 -13.95
C TYR A 230 5.56 -2.80 -15.38
N ASN A 231 6.69 -3.45 -15.68
CA ASN A 231 7.30 -3.52 -17.00
C ASN A 231 7.68 -4.98 -17.34
N GLU A 232 8.84 -5.24 -17.94
CA GLU A 232 9.31 -6.56 -18.33
C GLU A 232 9.98 -7.34 -17.19
N GLU A 233 9.98 -6.82 -15.95
CA GLU A 233 10.62 -7.48 -14.83
C GLU A 233 9.96 -8.83 -14.49
N LYS A 234 10.82 -9.78 -14.08
CA LYS A 234 10.38 -11.00 -13.41
C LYS A 234 10.01 -10.65 -11.97
N VAL A 235 8.87 -11.16 -11.54
CA VAL A 235 8.34 -10.97 -10.19
C VAL A 235 8.07 -12.32 -9.57
N THR A 236 8.23 -12.40 -8.25
CA THR A 236 7.92 -13.59 -7.47
C THR A 236 6.40 -13.77 -7.38
N THR A 237 5.93 -14.98 -7.62
CA THR A 237 4.52 -15.35 -7.43
C THR A 237 4.18 -15.49 -5.94
N ALA A 238 2.90 -15.44 -5.57
CA ALA A 238 2.51 -15.67 -4.17
C ALA A 238 2.89 -17.08 -3.68
N GLY A 239 2.82 -18.09 -4.56
CA GLY A 239 3.25 -19.45 -4.24
C GLY A 239 4.74 -19.56 -3.94
N GLU A 240 5.59 -18.96 -4.80
CA GLU A 240 7.05 -18.90 -4.55
C GLU A 240 7.38 -18.08 -3.29
N PHE A 241 6.61 -17.01 -3.03
CA PHE A 241 6.74 -16.19 -1.84
C PHE A 241 6.44 -17.01 -0.56
N ALA A 242 5.33 -17.75 -0.54
CA ALA A 242 4.99 -18.61 0.59
C ALA A 242 5.97 -19.77 0.78
N GLU A 243 6.39 -20.41 -0.33
CA GLU A 243 7.36 -21.50 -0.30
C GLU A 243 8.71 -21.06 0.28
N ALA A 244 9.13 -19.82 -0.01
CA ALA A 244 10.36 -19.26 0.54
C ALA A 244 10.35 -19.18 2.08
N TYR A 245 9.18 -19.06 2.70
CA TYR A 245 9.02 -19.05 4.16
C TYR A 245 8.82 -20.42 4.78
N ARG A 246 8.45 -21.45 4.01
CA ARG A 246 8.01 -22.74 4.55
C ARG A 246 9.01 -23.35 5.53
N ASN A 247 10.24 -23.53 5.11
CA ASN A 247 11.26 -24.17 5.95
C ASN A 247 11.65 -23.28 7.13
N ILE A 248 11.81 -21.97 6.88
CA ILE A 248 12.19 -20.98 7.90
C ILE A 248 11.17 -20.95 9.04
N ILE A 249 9.87 -20.85 8.69
CA ILE A 249 8.79 -20.84 9.67
C ILE A 249 8.68 -22.18 10.38
N THR A 250 8.73 -23.30 9.64
CA THR A 250 8.59 -24.64 10.24
C THR A 250 9.70 -24.91 11.26
N GLU A 251 10.95 -24.74 10.89
CA GLU A 251 12.09 -24.92 11.79
C GLU A 251 12.10 -23.88 12.92
N GLY A 252 11.67 -22.65 12.61
CA GLY A 252 11.56 -21.56 13.58
C GLY A 252 10.58 -21.88 14.70
N VAL A 253 9.35 -22.30 14.38
CA VAL A 253 8.34 -22.62 15.40
C VAL A 253 8.67 -23.89 16.19
N GLU A 254 9.34 -24.87 15.57
CA GLU A 254 9.85 -26.04 16.28
C GLU A 254 10.88 -25.64 17.35
N LYS A 255 11.81 -24.74 17.02
CA LYS A 255 12.79 -24.20 17.97
C LYS A 255 12.13 -23.35 19.05
N LEU A 256 11.13 -22.54 18.70
CA LEU A 256 10.37 -21.73 19.66
C LEU A 256 9.60 -22.60 20.66
N GLY A 257 9.15 -23.80 20.27
CA GLY A 257 8.34 -24.67 21.13
C GLY A 257 6.91 -24.18 21.38
N TYR A 258 6.47 -23.13 20.69
CA TYR A 258 5.09 -22.63 20.62
C TYR A 258 4.80 -22.12 19.19
N LYS A 259 3.52 -21.90 18.86
CA LYS A 259 3.09 -21.54 17.50
C LYS A 259 2.39 -20.17 17.47
N PRO A 260 3.11 -19.07 17.19
CA PRO A 260 2.47 -17.77 16.96
C PRO A 260 1.69 -17.77 15.63
N THR A 261 0.72 -16.86 15.50
CA THR A 261 0.09 -16.56 14.20
C THR A 261 1.05 -15.74 13.35
N PHE A 262 1.21 -16.07 12.06
CA PHE A 262 2.01 -15.26 11.14
C PHE A 262 1.13 -14.27 10.38
N LEU A 263 1.53 -13.00 10.39
CA LEU A 263 0.85 -11.94 9.66
C LEU A 263 1.66 -11.52 8.44
N PHE A 264 0.95 -11.20 7.36
CA PHE A 264 1.51 -10.61 6.14
C PHE A 264 0.65 -9.43 5.68
N GLU A 265 1.30 -8.38 5.17
CA GLU A 265 0.63 -7.10 4.89
C GLU A 265 0.62 -6.70 3.39
N PRO A 266 0.08 -7.52 2.47
CA PRO A 266 0.11 -7.16 1.06
C PRO A 266 -0.85 -5.98 0.78
N GLY A 267 -0.31 -4.90 0.20
CA GLY A 267 -1.12 -3.79 -0.33
C GLY A 267 -1.07 -3.76 -1.84
N ARG A 268 0.13 -3.47 -2.39
CA ARG A 268 0.39 -3.39 -3.83
C ARG A 268 -0.06 -4.64 -4.58
N TYR A 269 0.32 -5.81 -4.08
CA TYR A 269 -0.02 -7.10 -4.68
C TYR A 269 -1.53 -7.30 -4.87
N VAL A 270 -2.34 -6.80 -3.94
CA VAL A 270 -3.80 -6.98 -3.97
C VAL A 270 -4.46 -6.07 -5.01
N VAL A 271 -4.07 -4.80 -5.09
CA VAL A 271 -4.86 -3.80 -5.85
C VAL A 271 -4.16 -3.20 -7.06
N ALA A 272 -2.83 -3.29 -7.20
CA ALA A 272 -2.11 -2.55 -8.24
C ALA A 272 -2.61 -2.85 -9.65
N GLU A 273 -2.62 -4.12 -10.05
CA GLU A 273 -3.02 -4.60 -11.37
C GLU A 273 -4.53 -4.50 -11.63
N SER A 274 -5.32 -4.29 -10.58
CA SER A 274 -6.76 -4.10 -10.74
C SER A 274 -7.13 -2.73 -11.29
N GLY A 275 -6.28 -1.72 -11.09
CA GLY A 275 -6.60 -0.33 -11.38
C GLY A 275 -5.97 0.19 -12.66
N LEU A 276 -6.79 0.88 -13.46
CA LEU A 276 -6.41 1.67 -14.62
C LEU A 276 -6.70 3.15 -14.34
N LEU A 277 -5.89 4.04 -14.90
CA LEU A 277 -6.20 5.47 -15.00
C LEU A 277 -6.44 5.80 -16.48
N LEU A 278 -7.66 6.21 -16.81
CA LEU A 278 -8.03 6.67 -18.14
C LEU A 278 -7.82 8.18 -18.22
N ALA A 279 -7.16 8.64 -19.29
CA ALA A 279 -6.89 10.05 -19.54
C ALA A 279 -7.13 10.39 -21.01
N LYS A 280 -7.80 11.51 -21.28
CA LYS A 280 -8.07 11.97 -22.64
C LYS A 280 -6.89 12.79 -23.16
N VAL A 281 -6.55 12.56 -24.43
CA VAL A 281 -5.52 13.34 -25.13
C VAL A 281 -6.09 14.72 -25.49
N ASN A 282 -5.49 15.76 -24.94
CA ASN A 282 -5.80 17.15 -25.25
C ASN A 282 -5.11 17.61 -26.54
N SER A 283 -3.85 17.24 -26.71
CA SER A 283 -3.07 17.59 -27.90
C SER A 283 -1.87 16.66 -28.10
N VAL A 284 -1.40 16.57 -29.33
CA VAL A 284 -0.09 16.01 -29.68
C VAL A 284 0.79 17.14 -30.18
N LYS A 285 1.95 17.31 -29.57
CA LYS A 285 2.86 18.44 -29.81
C LYS A 285 4.24 17.94 -30.20
N GLU A 286 4.66 18.29 -31.41
CA GLU A 286 6.03 18.07 -31.86
C GLU A 286 6.95 19.20 -31.38
N THR A 287 8.15 18.83 -30.96
CA THR A 287 9.28 19.72 -30.64
C THR A 287 10.51 19.22 -31.40
N PRO A 288 11.60 20.01 -31.50
CA PRO A 288 12.78 19.59 -32.25
C PRO A 288 13.38 18.23 -31.82
N GLU A 289 13.18 17.81 -30.56
CA GLU A 289 13.74 16.56 -30.03
C GLU A 289 12.70 15.49 -29.68
N LYS A 290 11.47 15.89 -29.36
CA LYS A 290 10.44 15.00 -28.81
C LYS A 290 9.04 15.32 -29.31
N THR A 291 8.20 14.29 -29.36
CA THR A 291 6.76 14.43 -29.54
C THR A 291 6.05 14.14 -28.22
N PHE A 292 5.24 15.08 -27.75
CA PHE A 292 4.48 14.99 -26.51
C PHE A 292 3.02 14.66 -26.78
N ILE A 293 2.48 13.71 -26.03
CA ILE A 293 1.04 13.49 -25.88
C ILE A 293 0.65 14.19 -24.58
N ASN A 294 -0.08 15.30 -24.68
CA ASN A 294 -0.56 16.03 -23.52
C ASN A 294 -1.95 15.50 -23.16
N VAL A 295 -2.09 14.90 -21.99
CA VAL A 295 -3.36 14.34 -21.50
C VAL A 295 -4.02 15.23 -20.46
N ASP A 296 -5.23 14.91 -20.04
CA ASP A 296 -5.98 15.62 -18.99
C ASP A 296 -5.72 15.11 -17.56
N ALA A 297 -4.80 14.15 -17.40
CA ALA A 297 -4.32 13.66 -16.11
C ALA A 297 -2.89 14.13 -15.84
N GLY A 298 -2.54 14.40 -14.58
CA GLY A 298 -1.19 14.81 -14.17
C GLY A 298 -0.64 14.01 -12.99
N PHE A 299 0.52 14.42 -12.47
CA PHE A 299 1.06 13.83 -11.24
C PHE A 299 0.14 14.07 -10.02
N ASN A 300 -0.76 15.05 -10.09
CA ASN A 300 -1.79 15.27 -9.08
C ASN A 300 -2.77 14.08 -9.03
N ASP A 301 -2.95 13.34 -10.12
CA ASP A 301 -3.79 12.14 -10.19
C ASP A 301 -2.96 10.88 -9.96
N LEU A 302 -1.75 10.81 -10.54
CA LEU A 302 -0.82 9.69 -10.40
C LEU A 302 0.60 10.18 -10.12
N LEU A 303 0.93 10.35 -8.85
CA LEU A 303 2.20 10.96 -8.42
C LEU A 303 3.44 10.07 -8.66
N ARG A 304 3.25 8.76 -8.84
CA ARG A 304 4.35 7.78 -8.80
C ARG A 304 5.46 8.01 -9.84
N PRO A 305 5.16 8.32 -11.13
CA PRO A 305 6.20 8.62 -12.11
C PRO A 305 7.06 9.81 -11.68
N ALA A 306 6.46 10.90 -11.20
CA ALA A 306 7.19 12.09 -10.78
C ALA A 306 7.99 11.90 -9.47
N MET A 307 7.46 11.11 -8.52
CA MET A 307 8.08 10.96 -7.20
C MET A 307 9.16 9.87 -7.13
N TYR A 308 9.00 8.81 -7.93
CA TYR A 308 9.80 7.58 -7.84
C TYR A 308 10.39 7.13 -9.17
N ASP A 309 10.22 7.92 -10.25
CA ASP A 309 10.55 7.49 -11.62
C ASP A 309 9.87 6.16 -11.97
N ALA A 310 8.67 5.92 -11.40
CA ALA A 310 7.99 4.65 -11.52
C ALA A 310 7.45 4.44 -12.94
N TYR A 311 7.74 3.27 -13.50
CA TYR A 311 7.12 2.83 -14.73
C TYR A 311 5.66 2.40 -14.49
N HIS A 312 4.81 2.70 -15.47
CA HIS A 312 3.46 2.18 -15.64
C HIS A 312 3.28 1.83 -17.11
N GLY A 313 2.61 0.72 -17.42
CA GLY A 313 2.19 0.41 -18.79
C GLY A 313 1.29 1.53 -19.33
N ILE A 314 1.50 1.91 -20.59
CA ILE A 314 0.69 2.93 -21.25
C ILE A 314 0.29 2.37 -22.62
N ARG A 315 -0.99 2.43 -22.92
CA ARG A 315 -1.54 2.06 -24.23
C ARG A 315 -2.62 3.05 -24.67
N VAL A 316 -2.94 3.03 -25.96
CA VAL A 316 -3.99 3.87 -26.56
C VAL A 316 -5.20 2.99 -26.78
N LEU A 317 -6.35 3.42 -26.28
CA LEU A 317 -7.58 2.63 -26.31
C LEU A 317 -8.03 2.37 -27.76
N GLY A 318 -8.24 1.10 -28.12
CA GLY A 318 -8.72 0.69 -29.44
C GLY A 318 -7.73 0.89 -30.58
N LYS A 319 -6.45 1.17 -30.31
CA LYS A 319 -5.42 1.37 -31.33
C LYS A 319 -4.28 0.38 -31.19
N GLU A 320 -3.95 -0.26 -32.31
CA GLU A 320 -2.77 -1.10 -32.51
C GLU A 320 -2.08 -0.66 -33.81
N GLY A 321 -0.80 -0.97 -33.98
CA GLY A 321 -0.09 -0.72 -35.23
C GLY A 321 1.36 -0.30 -35.05
N GLU A 322 1.90 0.33 -36.10
CA GLU A 322 3.26 0.86 -36.09
C GLU A 322 3.43 1.86 -34.95
N SER A 323 4.45 1.63 -34.13
CA SER A 323 4.69 2.45 -32.94
C SER A 323 5.77 3.48 -33.20
N ARG A 324 5.52 4.72 -32.80
CA ARG A 324 6.53 5.79 -32.72
C ARG A 324 6.74 6.23 -31.27
N ARG A 325 7.82 6.97 -31.04
CA ARG A 325 8.23 7.37 -29.69
C ARG A 325 7.52 8.64 -29.25
N TYR A 326 6.99 8.62 -28.03
CA TYR A 326 6.35 9.78 -27.38
C TYR A 326 6.75 9.92 -25.92
N ASP A 327 6.69 11.15 -25.42
CA ASP A 327 6.55 11.41 -23.98
C ASP A 327 5.08 11.72 -23.68
N VAL A 328 4.51 11.06 -22.66
CA VAL A 328 3.16 11.33 -22.16
C VAL A 328 3.26 12.31 -21.01
N ALA A 329 2.80 13.53 -21.23
CA ALA A 329 2.84 14.64 -20.29
C ALA A 329 1.44 14.95 -19.76
N GLY A 330 1.36 15.39 -18.51
CA GLY A 330 0.10 15.84 -17.93
C GLY A 330 -0.24 17.29 -18.25
N ASN A 331 -1.25 17.81 -17.56
CA ASN A 331 -1.80 19.16 -17.76
C ASN A 331 -1.42 20.17 -16.65
N LEU A 332 -0.41 19.86 -15.83
CA LEU A 332 0.07 20.73 -14.75
C LEU A 332 1.18 21.68 -15.22
N CYS A 333 1.53 22.67 -14.40
CA CYS A 333 2.48 23.71 -14.78
C CYS A 333 3.97 23.35 -14.57
N GLU A 334 4.27 22.13 -14.11
CA GLU A 334 5.64 21.68 -13.86
C GLU A 334 6.20 20.91 -15.03
N SER A 335 7.46 21.20 -15.38
CA SER A 335 8.22 20.39 -16.35
C SER A 335 8.39 18.92 -15.92
N GLY A 336 8.22 18.63 -14.63
CA GLY A 336 8.25 17.29 -14.07
C GLY A 336 6.96 16.49 -14.25
N ASP A 337 5.89 17.10 -14.77
CA ASP A 337 4.59 16.46 -14.99
C ASP A 337 4.59 15.53 -16.22
N ILE A 338 5.34 14.44 -16.08
CA ILE A 338 5.54 13.43 -17.11
C ILE A 338 5.14 12.07 -16.55
N LEU A 339 4.06 11.52 -17.11
CA LEU A 339 3.51 10.22 -16.73
C LEU A 339 4.27 9.05 -17.39
N GLY A 340 4.90 9.29 -18.54
CA GLY A 340 5.75 8.31 -19.19
C GLY A 340 6.73 8.93 -20.19
N ARG A 341 8.00 8.55 -20.09
CA ARG A 341 9.05 8.96 -21.04
C ARG A 341 9.32 7.87 -22.06
N ASP A 342 9.67 8.28 -23.28
CA ASP A 342 10.18 7.41 -24.35
C ASP A 342 9.29 6.18 -24.63
N ARG A 343 7.98 6.39 -24.65
CA ARG A 343 6.97 5.35 -24.86
C ARG A 343 6.77 5.06 -26.34
N MET A 344 6.82 3.78 -26.70
CA MET A 344 6.47 3.32 -28.04
C MET A 344 4.96 3.11 -28.09
N LEU A 345 4.25 3.98 -28.81
CA LEU A 345 2.79 3.97 -28.92
C LEU A 345 2.39 4.08 -30.39
N PRO A 346 1.20 3.58 -30.78
CA PRO A 346 0.65 3.81 -32.12
C PRO A 346 0.39 5.31 -32.38
N ASP A 347 -0.11 5.64 -33.57
CA ASP A 347 -0.46 7.02 -33.88
C ASP A 347 -1.58 7.55 -32.97
N VAL A 348 -1.27 8.65 -32.28
CA VAL A 348 -2.13 9.30 -31.29
C VAL A 348 -2.61 10.64 -31.81
N GLU A 349 -3.86 10.95 -31.55
CA GLU A 349 -4.54 12.19 -31.95
C GLU A 349 -5.30 12.79 -30.75
N ALA A 350 -5.64 14.07 -30.85
CA ALA A 350 -6.48 14.71 -29.84
C ALA A 350 -7.86 14.04 -29.78
N GLY A 351 -8.35 13.77 -28.57
CA GLY A 351 -9.59 13.06 -28.32
C GLY A 351 -9.43 11.55 -28.09
N ASP A 352 -8.28 10.96 -28.41
CA ASP A 352 -7.98 9.58 -28.02
C ASP A 352 -7.96 9.42 -26.49
N ILE A 353 -8.17 8.19 -26.02
CA ILE A 353 -8.04 7.82 -24.60
C ILE A 353 -6.75 7.04 -24.39
N ILE A 354 -5.92 7.52 -23.47
CA ILE A 354 -4.76 6.83 -22.93
C ILE A 354 -5.19 6.01 -21.73
N VAL A 355 -4.72 4.77 -21.66
CA VAL A 355 -4.89 3.87 -20.52
C VAL A 355 -3.54 3.73 -19.83
N ILE A 356 -3.47 4.15 -18.57
CA ILE A 356 -2.29 3.99 -17.70
C ILE A 356 -2.54 2.83 -16.74
N GLU A 357 -1.80 1.75 -16.95
CA GLU A 357 -2.00 0.46 -16.31
C GLU A 357 -1.37 0.40 -14.91
N ASN A 358 -1.82 -0.56 -14.10
CA ASN A 358 -1.30 -0.85 -12.75
C ASN A 358 -1.35 0.34 -11.78
N SER A 359 -2.38 1.17 -11.92
CA SER A 359 -2.59 2.40 -11.17
C SER A 359 -3.41 2.18 -9.89
N GLY A 360 -3.76 0.92 -9.55
CA GLY A 360 -4.68 0.66 -8.45
C GLY A 360 -4.08 0.80 -7.04
N ALA A 361 -2.76 0.79 -6.92
CA ALA A 361 -2.03 0.95 -5.66
C ALA A 361 -1.18 2.22 -5.67
N TYR A 362 -1.34 3.07 -4.66
CA TYR A 362 -0.61 4.34 -4.55
C TYR A 362 -0.82 5.27 -5.76
N GLY A 363 -1.96 5.11 -6.44
CA GLY A 363 -2.50 6.05 -7.41
C GLY A 363 -3.36 7.07 -6.69
N TYR A 364 -4.67 6.81 -6.63
CA TYR A 364 -5.64 7.68 -5.98
C TYR A 364 -5.25 8.09 -4.54
N SER A 365 -4.69 7.17 -3.75
CA SER A 365 -4.32 7.45 -2.35
C SER A 365 -3.23 8.52 -2.20
N MET A 366 -2.52 8.86 -3.28
CA MET A 366 -1.52 9.92 -3.33
C MET A 366 -1.95 11.11 -4.19
N SER A 367 -3.21 11.14 -4.64
CA SER A 367 -3.72 12.25 -5.44
C SER A 367 -3.85 13.54 -4.62
N SER A 368 -3.79 14.68 -5.30
CA SER A 368 -3.82 16.00 -4.68
C SER A 368 -4.60 17.02 -5.52
N ASN A 369 -4.97 18.13 -4.89
CA ASN A 369 -5.57 19.28 -5.58
C ASN A 369 -4.51 20.26 -6.10
N TYR A 370 -3.33 19.77 -6.47
CA TYR A 370 -2.30 20.63 -7.04
C TYR A 370 -2.84 21.35 -8.30
N ASN A 371 -2.44 22.61 -8.50
CA ASN A 371 -3.05 23.54 -9.45
C ASN A 371 -4.57 23.77 -9.30
N SER A 372 -5.15 23.54 -8.12
CA SER A 372 -6.61 23.62 -7.91
C SER A 372 -7.39 22.69 -8.84
N MET A 373 -6.79 21.55 -9.20
CA MET A 373 -7.46 20.53 -10.00
C MET A 373 -8.35 19.66 -9.09
N PRO A 374 -9.63 19.46 -9.41
CA PRO A 374 -10.48 18.54 -8.65
C PRO A 374 -10.02 17.08 -8.79
N LEU A 375 -10.17 16.30 -7.73
CA LEU A 375 -9.82 14.88 -7.74
C LEU A 375 -10.72 14.06 -8.70
N PRO A 376 -10.19 13.03 -9.36
CA PRO A 376 -10.92 12.23 -10.34
C PRO A 376 -12.00 11.36 -9.68
N ALA A 377 -12.92 10.84 -10.49
CA ALA A 377 -13.85 9.80 -10.07
C ALA A 377 -13.16 8.42 -9.98
N GLU A 378 -13.76 7.51 -9.19
CA GLU A 378 -13.37 6.09 -9.11
C GLU A 378 -14.56 5.19 -9.44
N VAL A 379 -14.37 4.24 -10.36
CA VAL A 379 -15.38 3.26 -10.77
C VAL A 379 -14.89 1.85 -10.49
N LEU A 380 -15.78 0.99 -10.00
CA LEU A 380 -15.53 -0.43 -9.75
C LEU A 380 -16.36 -1.28 -10.70
N VAL A 381 -15.71 -2.21 -11.39
CA VAL A 381 -16.34 -3.16 -12.31
C VAL A 381 -16.30 -4.56 -11.70
N ARG A 382 -17.45 -5.23 -11.59
CA ARG A 382 -17.61 -6.61 -11.11
C ARG A 382 -18.70 -7.35 -11.87
N ASP A 383 -18.40 -8.52 -12.43
CA ASP A 383 -19.38 -9.38 -13.11
C ASP A 383 -20.34 -8.61 -14.05
N SER A 384 -19.76 -7.70 -14.85
CA SER A 384 -20.44 -6.76 -15.76
C SER A 384 -21.27 -5.63 -15.12
N LYS A 385 -21.32 -5.55 -13.79
CA LYS A 385 -21.84 -4.40 -13.04
C LYS A 385 -20.78 -3.31 -12.92
N VAL A 386 -21.19 -2.07 -13.15
CA VAL A 386 -20.41 -0.85 -12.97
C VAL A 386 -20.98 -0.11 -11.76
N ASP A 387 -20.13 0.18 -10.78
CA ASP A 387 -20.48 0.94 -9.59
C ASP A 387 -19.56 2.18 -9.49
N LEU A 388 -20.13 3.39 -9.45
CA LEU A 388 -19.38 4.60 -9.10
C LEU A 388 -19.06 4.54 -7.59
N ILE A 389 -17.78 4.34 -7.25
CA ILE A 389 -17.32 4.14 -5.86
C ILE A 389 -16.65 5.38 -5.28
N ARG A 390 -16.43 6.41 -6.10
CA ARG A 390 -16.17 7.77 -5.67
C ARG A 390 -16.60 8.75 -6.76
N GLU A 391 -17.40 9.74 -6.37
CA GLU A 391 -17.76 10.84 -7.26
C GLU A 391 -16.54 11.73 -7.55
N ARG A 392 -16.51 12.33 -8.74
CA ARG A 392 -15.52 13.36 -9.06
C ARG A 392 -15.72 14.52 -8.11
N GLN A 393 -14.62 15.06 -7.58
CA GLN A 393 -14.70 16.22 -6.70
C GLN A 393 -15.22 17.42 -7.50
N ASP A 394 -16.16 18.17 -6.93
CA ASP A 394 -16.62 19.42 -7.53
C ASP A 394 -15.61 20.55 -7.26
N VAL A 395 -15.45 21.47 -8.20
CA VAL A 395 -14.52 22.60 -8.06
C VAL A 395 -14.82 23.46 -6.83
N GLN A 396 -16.09 23.57 -6.40
CA GLN A 396 -16.47 24.32 -5.21
C GLN A 396 -15.97 23.63 -3.93
N GLU A 397 -15.82 22.30 -3.93
CA GLU A 397 -15.32 21.54 -2.78
C GLU A 397 -13.83 21.84 -2.47
N LEU A 398 -13.09 22.44 -3.41
CA LEU A 398 -11.73 22.91 -3.15
C LEU A 398 -11.69 24.02 -2.10
N TYR A 399 -12.81 24.74 -1.93
CA TYR A 399 -12.87 25.96 -1.14
C TYR A 399 -13.77 25.86 0.10
N VAL A 400 -14.52 24.78 0.30
CA VAL A 400 -15.52 24.66 1.39
C VAL A 400 -14.96 24.85 2.81
N ARG A 401 -13.64 24.63 3.00
CA ARG A 401 -12.95 24.83 4.29
C ARG A 401 -12.10 26.09 4.35
N GLN A 402 -12.14 26.92 3.29
CA GLN A 402 -11.47 28.20 3.22
C GLN A 402 -12.44 29.31 3.63
N LYS A 403 -11.93 30.36 4.26
CA LYS A 403 -12.72 31.54 4.65
C LYS A 403 -11.97 32.78 4.20
N VAL A 404 -12.67 33.68 3.55
CA VAL A 404 -12.19 35.05 3.34
C VAL A 404 -12.53 35.84 4.60
N PRO A 405 -11.53 36.44 5.30
CA PRO A 405 -11.80 37.37 6.39
C PRO A 405 -12.80 38.46 5.98
N GLU A 406 -13.71 38.83 6.87
CA GLU A 406 -14.81 39.75 6.56
C GLU A 406 -14.31 41.13 6.09
N ASP A 407 -13.14 41.56 6.55
CA ASP A 407 -12.51 42.83 6.18
C ASP A 407 -11.85 42.84 4.79
N LEU A 408 -11.84 41.70 4.08
CA LEU A 408 -11.30 41.55 2.73
C LEU A 408 -12.38 41.34 1.64
N LEU A 409 -13.67 41.41 1.98
CA LEU A 409 -14.81 41.22 1.06
C LEU A 409 -15.43 42.52 0.53
#